data_AF-A0A643CAD3-F1
#
_entry.id   AF-A0A643CAD3-F1
#
_cell.length_a   1.000
_cell.length_b   1.000
_cell.length_c   1.000
_cell.angle_alpha   90.00
_cell.angle_beta   90.00
_cell.angle_gamma   90.00
#
_symmetry.space_group_name_H-M   'P 1'
#
loop_
_entity.id
_entity.type
_entity.pdbx_description
1 polymer ?
#
loop_
_entity_poly.entity_id
_entity_poly.type
_entity_poly.pdbx_seq_one_letter_code
_entity_poly.pdbx_strand_id
1 'polypeptide(L)' 'MVLFHIYLSLSLKLESNGQVTKSEFKNDHVLFYLENVCGTAKSFTFSIEQSNHVSNIKPAPVMVYDYYEKGRQAATIL' A
#
# COMPACT_ATOMS: atom_id res chain seq x y z
N MET A 1 14.69 1.66 15.46
CA MET A 1 13.37 1.30 16.01
C MET A 1 12.35 2.40 15.69
N VAL A 2 12.14 2.71 14.40
CA VAL A 2 11.28 3.81 13.92
C VAL A 2 10.31 3.28 12.86
N LEU A 3 10.83 2.53 11.87
CA LEU A 3 10.06 1.84 10.82
C LEU A 3 8.87 1.02 11.35
N PHE A 4 9.06 0.23 12.41
CA PHE A 4 8.02 -0.62 12.99
C PHE A 4 6.87 0.20 13.60
N HIS A 5 7.18 1.33 14.26
CA HIS A 5 6.18 2.18 14.89
C HIS A 5 5.30 2.89 13.85
N ILE A 6 5.92 3.37 12.78
CA ILE A 6 5.22 4.02 11.66
C ILE A 6 4.30 3.04 10.95
N TYR A 7 4.80 1.83 10.66
CA TYR A 7 4.00 0.78 10.05
C TYR A 7 2.76 0.44 10.89
N LEU A 8 2.94 0.24 12.20
CA LEU A 8 1.83 -0.07 13.11
C LEU A 8 0.81 1.08 13.19
N SER A 9 1.27 2.33 13.28
CA SER A 9 0.37 3.49 13.29
C SER A 9 -0.40 3.61 11.98
N LEU A 10 0.27 3.41 10.84
CA LEU A 10 -0.33 3.47 9.52
C LEU A 10 -1.41 2.39 9.32
N SER A 11 -1.08 1.13 9.63
CA SER A 11 -2.02 0.01 9.46
C SER A 11 -3.27 0.24 10.32
N LEU A 12 -3.10 0.61 11.59
CA LEU A 12 -4.21 0.91 12.49
C LEU A 12 -5.09 2.05 11.96
N LYS A 13 -4.48 3.11 11.42
CA LYS A 13 -5.21 4.26 10.86
C LYS A 13 -6.07 3.87 9.67
N LEU A 14 -5.50 3.16 8.69
CA LEU A 14 -6.20 2.82 7.46
C LEU A 14 -7.29 1.75 7.68
N GLU A 15 -7.01 0.78 8.55
CA GLU A 15 -7.96 -0.29 8.90
C GLU A 15 -9.12 0.25 9.75
N SER A 16 -8.85 1.08 10.76
CA SER A 16 -9.91 1.68 11.60
C SER A 16 -10.83 2.63 10.82
N ASN A 17 -10.30 3.31 9.81
CA ASN A 17 -11.07 4.17 8.92
C ASN A 17 -11.88 3.38 7.87
N GLY A 18 -11.76 2.04 7.79
CA GLY A 18 -12.42 1.22 6.78
C GLY A 18 -11.94 1.47 5.35
N GLN A 19 -10.77 2.11 5.18
CA GLN A 19 -10.20 2.42 3.86
C GLN A 19 -9.58 1.17 3.24
N VAL A 20 -8.98 0.33 4.08
CA VAL A 20 -8.43 -0.97 3.73
C VAL A 20 -8.93 -2.01 4.74
N THR A 21 -9.13 -3.24 4.28
CA THR A 21 -9.51 -4.37 5.15
C THR A 21 -8.32 -4.88 5.94
N LYS A 22 -7.12 -4.80 5.34
CA LYS A 22 -5.86 -5.21 5.95
C LYS A 22 -4.68 -4.52 5.27
N SER A 23 -3.65 -4.24 6.04
CA SER A 23 -2.32 -3.85 5.53
C SER A 23 -1.27 -4.91 5.87
N GLU A 24 -0.37 -5.21 4.94
CA GLU A 24 0.72 -6.17 5.14
C GLU A 24 2.04 -5.62 4.58
N PHE A 25 3.13 -5.81 5.31
CA PHE A 25 4.48 -5.55 4.82
C PHE A 25 5.20 -6.86 4.57
N LYS A 26 5.64 -7.09 3.33
CA LYS A 26 6.28 -8.33 2.92
C LYS A 26 7.27 -8.08 1.78
N ASN A 27 8.51 -8.53 1.96
CA ASN A 27 9.56 -8.47 0.93
C ASN A 27 9.72 -7.06 0.33
N ASP A 28 9.82 -6.03 1.17
CA ASP A 28 9.90 -4.61 0.76
C ASP A 28 8.67 -4.06 0.00
N HIS A 29 7.57 -4.84 -0.06
CA HIS A 29 6.28 -4.40 -0.56
C HIS A 29 5.33 -4.08 0.60
N VAL A 30 4.52 -3.04 0.39
CA VAL A 30 3.32 -2.78 1.19
C VAL A 30 2.12 -3.26 0.38
N LEU A 31 1.32 -4.15 0.97
CA LEU A 31 0.10 -4.69 0.39
C LEU A 31 -1.10 -4.11 1.13
N PHE A 32 -2.06 -3.60 0.36
CA PHE A 32 -3.34 -3.14 0.86
C PHE A 32 -4.44 -4.05 0.32
N TYR A 33 -5.18 -4.67 1.22
CA TYR A 33 -6.33 -5.49 0.87
C TYR A 33 -7.57 -4.59 0.88
N LEU A 34 -8.23 -4.48 -0.26
CA LEU A 34 -9.46 -3.73 -0.43
C LEU A 34 -10.61 -4.72 -0.57
N GLU A 35 -11.73 -4.48 0.12
CA GLU A 35 -12.89 -5.37 0.05
C GLU A 35 -13.56 -5.35 -1.34
N ASN A 36 -14.26 -4.27 -1.65
CA ASN A 36 -14.88 -4.07 -2.95
C ASN A 36 -14.57 -2.67 -3.47
N VAL A 37 -14.20 -2.58 -4.75
CA VAL A 37 -13.93 -1.33 -5.46
C VAL A 37 -14.92 -1.22 -6.62
N CYS A 38 -16.12 -0.70 -6.33
CA CYS A 38 -17.20 -0.53 -7.31
C CYS A 38 -17.72 0.91 -7.32
N GLY A 39 -17.93 1.47 -8.52
CA GLY A 39 -18.73 2.69 -8.77
C GLY A 39 -18.14 4.02 -8.29
N THR A 40 -17.30 4.02 -7.27
CA THR A 40 -16.70 5.20 -6.65
C THR A 40 -15.20 5.03 -6.49
N ALA A 41 -14.42 6.05 -6.81
CA ALA A 41 -12.98 6.05 -6.60
C ALA A 41 -12.67 5.92 -5.11
N LYS A 42 -11.82 4.95 -4.74
CA LYS A 42 -11.26 4.85 -3.39
C LYS A 42 -9.90 5.53 -3.36
N SER A 43 -9.73 6.43 -2.41
CA SER A 43 -8.48 7.16 -2.20
C SER A 43 -8.08 7.10 -0.74
N PHE A 44 -6.81 6.79 -0.48
CA PHE A 44 -6.19 6.89 0.83
C PHE A 44 -4.73 7.32 0.65
N THR A 45 -4.17 7.89 1.71
CA THR A 45 -2.79 8.38 1.72
C THR A 45 -2.04 7.69 2.85
N PHE A 46 -0.76 7.40 2.59
CA PHE A 46 0.14 6.86 3.59
C PHE A 46 1.50 7.53 3.48
N SER A 47 2.26 7.46 4.57
CA SER A 47 3.61 8.00 4.64
C SER A 47 4.64 6.87 4.70
N ILE A 48 5.78 7.09 4.05
CA ILE A 48 6.95 6.21 4.12
C ILE A 48 8.14 7.03 4.59
N GLU A 49 8.98 6.43 5.41
CA GLU A 49 10.23 7.02 5.86
C GLU A 49 11.41 6.23 5.31
N GLN A 50 12.41 6.97 4.81
CA GLN A 50 13.65 6.38 4.33
C GLN A 50 14.53 5.97 5.52
N SER A 51 14.75 4.67 5.68
CA SER A 51 15.61 4.15 6.74
C SER A 51 17.11 4.24 6.39
N ASN A 52 17.46 4.04 5.12
CA ASN A 52 18.84 3.99 4.64
C ASN A 52 19.06 5.01 3.52
N HIS A 53 20.21 5.66 3.51
CA HIS A 53 20.59 6.56 2.42
C HIS A 53 20.83 5.77 1.12
N VAL A 54 20.08 6.12 0.08
CA VAL A 54 20.19 5.52 -1.26
C VAL A 54 20.33 6.67 -2.27
N SER A 55 21.39 6.64 -3.06
CA SER A 55 21.58 7.58 -4.18
C SER A 55 20.97 7.02 -5.47
N ASN A 56 20.59 7.90 -6.41
CA ASN A 56 20.02 7.52 -7.70
C ASN A 56 18.73 6.66 -7.58
N ILE A 57 17.79 7.11 -6.74
CA ILE A 57 16.50 6.43 -6.51
C ILE A 57 15.77 6.29 -7.84
N LYS A 58 15.37 5.06 -8.16
CA LYS A 58 14.55 4.75 -9.32
C LYS A 58 13.07 4.75 -8.94
N PRO A 59 12.16 5.07 -9.88
CA PRO A 59 10.72 4.94 -9.65
C PRO A 59 10.32 3.53 -9.20
N ALA A 60 9.33 3.44 -8.31
CA ALA A 60 8.82 2.17 -7.79
C ALA A 60 7.45 1.86 -8.42
N PRO A 61 7.20 0.61 -8.86
CA PRO A 61 5.92 0.25 -9.42
C PRO A 61 4.84 0.15 -8.33
N VAL A 62 3.63 0.60 -8.66
CA VAL A 62 2.41 0.37 -7.89
C VAL A 62 1.47 -0.44 -8.76
N MET A 63 0.94 -1.53 -8.21
CA MET A 63 0.03 -2.43 -8.92
C MET A 63 -1.27 -2.58 -8.13
N VAL A 64 -2.38 -2.54 -8.85
CA VAL A 64 -3.71 -2.91 -8.35
C VAL A 64 -4.22 -4.09 -9.18
N TYR A 65 -4.74 -5.11 -8.53
CA TYR A 65 -5.25 -6.31 -9.20
C TYR A 65 -6.45 -6.89 -8.46
N ASP A 66 -7.31 -7.57 -9.21
CA ASP A 66 -8.41 -8.35 -8.66
C ASP A 66 -7.85 -9.66 -8.07
N TYR A 67 -8.15 -9.93 -6.80
CA TYR A 67 -7.61 -11.09 -6.08
C TYR A 67 -8.14 -12.43 -6.64
N TYR A 68 -9.34 -12.44 -7.23
CA TYR A 68 -9.99 -13.65 -7.73
C TYR A 68 -9.99 -13.73 -9.26
N GLU A 69 -9.98 -12.60 -9.96
CA GLU A 69 -10.00 -12.57 -11.42
C GLU A 69 -8.59 -12.37 -12.03
N LYS A 70 -7.99 -13.49 -12.42
CA LYS A 70 -6.69 -13.48 -13.10
C LYS A 70 -6.75 -12.64 -14.39
N GLY A 71 -5.84 -11.68 -14.51
CA GLY A 71 -5.69 -10.82 -15.69
C GLY A 71 -6.33 -9.44 -15.55
N ARG A 72 -7.17 -9.21 -14.53
CA ARG A 72 -7.68 -7.86 -14.23
C ARG A 72 -6.70 -7.12 -13.31
N GLN A 73 -5.89 -6.25 -13.90
CA GLN A 73 -4.87 -5.48 -13.20
C GLN A 73 -4.58 -4.13 -13.88
N ALA A 74 -4.04 -3.19 -13.12
CA ALA A 74 -3.45 -1.96 -13.62
C ALA A 74 -2.16 -1.66 -12.86
N ALA A 75 -1.19 -1.04 -13.54
CA ALA A 75 0.10 -0.69 -12.96
C ALA A 75 0.49 0.74 -13.34
N THR A 76 1.16 1.42 -12.42
CA THR A 76 1.78 2.73 -12.63
C THR A 76 3.13 2.77 -11.92
N ILE A 77 3.93 3.81 -12.16
CA ILE A 77 5.18 4.08 -11.44
C ILE A 77 5.02 5.34 -10.59
N LEU A 78 5.61 5.32 -9.39
CA LEU A 78 5.78 6.48 -8.50
C LEU A 78 7.23 6.96 -8.54
#